data_AF-A0A1Y4DS19-F1
#
_entry.id   AF-A0A1Y4DS19-F1
#
_cell.length_a   1.000
_cell.length_b   1.000
_cell.length_c   1.000
_cell.angle_alpha   90.00
_cell.angle_beta   90.00
_cell.angle_gamma   90.00
#
_symmetry.space_group_name_H-M   'P 1'
#
loop_
_entity.id
_entity.type
_entity.pdbx_description
1 polymer ?
#
loop_
_entity_poly.entity_id
_entity_poly.type
_entity_poly.pdbx_seq_one_letter_code
_entity_poly.pdbx_strand_id
1 'polypeptide(L)'
;MGSLKVLDVTLRDGGCVNDFNFGQEYMEKILAAQEASGVDVIEMGYLDEKKGSRSGRTQYADERAITECLLKHKKPGTMYVAMMDYGKFDVDELGPRVPEGIDGIRLAFHKRNMREIVSLGRKIIEKGYQFYIQPMITLRYSDAELLDLIALVNQELPDASGFYIVDSFGEMRPNDMDRVLNLVDHNLTPGMTLGFHSHNNLQMSYSNAVALLQFPTNRDLMLDSSIMGMGKGAGNLNTELLLEHLNLFYGKSYRIAPLLEVIDKVINQLHSEYYWGYAVEYYLSSANHCTPSYASHFYNKHMLPIDQVGELLAMIEEEKRVSFDREYAEGLYRRFNEEKRVDDSPAVGEISARLAGKKVLLVAPGKSVLGATNRILAIMGEPDTVSIGLNSILDLPFDYVLTTRQDAYERAVAEGRSVIVPSNVSKGGRGDVRVLDYAKWIEVDEGTHDSSAVIAMNLLKTCGVEELLLAGFDGFSADINENYCNPEMRHPVSSAQAVRRNAYYKGFIRRVAESGIKVRFVTPSKYEL
;
A
#
# COMPACT_ATOMS: atom_id res chain seq x y z
N MET A 1 -16.26 -27.66 -20.39
CA MET A 1 -16.51 -26.44 -19.60
C MET A 1 -18.00 -26.21 -19.51
N GLY A 2 -18.50 -25.96 -18.29
CA GLY A 2 -19.89 -25.56 -18.04
C GLY A 2 -20.11 -24.10 -18.42
N SER A 3 -21.05 -23.42 -17.76
CA SER A 3 -21.28 -21.99 -17.97
C SER A 3 -20.09 -21.15 -17.48
N LEU A 4 -19.80 -20.05 -18.18
CA LEU A 4 -18.74 -19.11 -17.80
C LEU A 4 -19.35 -17.74 -17.57
N LYS A 5 -19.12 -17.15 -16.40
CA LYS A 5 -19.65 -15.84 -15.98
C LYS A 5 -18.54 -14.92 -15.51
N VAL A 6 -18.77 -13.61 -15.65
CA VAL A 6 -17.94 -12.56 -15.07
C VAL A 6 -18.71 -11.85 -13.97
N LEU A 7 -18.05 -11.66 -12.84
CA LEU A 7 -18.54 -10.91 -11.70
C LEU A 7 -17.68 -9.66 -11.51
N ASP A 8 -18.28 -8.48 -11.71
CA ASP A 8 -17.58 -7.21 -11.52
C ASP A 8 -17.65 -6.72 -10.06
N VAL A 9 -16.49 -6.47 -9.45
CA VAL A 9 -16.31 -6.06 -8.05
C VAL A 9 -15.91 -4.59 -7.88
N THR A 10 -16.01 -3.74 -8.91
CA THR A 10 -15.60 -2.32 -8.80
C THR A 10 -16.31 -1.59 -7.67
N LEU A 11 -17.62 -1.80 -7.48
CA LEU A 11 -18.38 -1.13 -6.42
C LEU A 11 -18.12 -1.71 -5.01
N ARG A 12 -17.44 -2.85 -4.90
CA ARG A 12 -17.07 -3.47 -3.61
C ARG A 12 -15.58 -3.43 -3.35
N ASP A 13 -14.78 -4.21 -4.06
CA ASP A 13 -13.33 -4.24 -3.85
C ASP A 13 -12.69 -2.91 -4.25
N GLY A 14 -13.16 -2.33 -5.36
CA GLY A 14 -12.75 -0.98 -5.75
C GLY A 14 -13.05 0.06 -4.68
N GLY A 15 -14.10 -0.14 -3.87
CA GLY A 15 -14.40 0.70 -2.72
C GLY A 15 -13.28 0.74 -1.67
N CYS A 16 -12.42 -0.28 -1.59
CA CYS A 16 -11.28 -0.26 -0.66
C CYS A 16 -10.26 0.86 -0.98
N VAL A 17 -10.25 1.38 -2.21
CA VAL A 17 -9.34 2.44 -2.66
C VAL A 17 -9.71 3.81 -2.06
N ASN A 18 -11.01 4.09 -1.92
CA ASN A 18 -11.55 5.40 -1.52
C ASN A 18 -12.49 5.31 -0.30
N ASP A 19 -12.30 4.30 0.55
CA ASP A 19 -13.14 4.04 1.73
C ASP A 19 -14.65 3.95 1.41
N PHE A 20 -14.95 3.30 0.29
CA PHE A 20 -16.28 3.06 -0.27
C PHE A 20 -17.04 4.36 -0.62
N ASN A 21 -16.34 5.50 -0.68
CA ASN A 21 -16.91 6.81 -0.88
C ASN A 21 -16.70 7.29 -2.32
N PHE A 22 -17.40 6.66 -3.26
CA PHE A 22 -17.41 7.07 -4.66
C PHE A 22 -18.19 8.38 -4.89
N GLY A 23 -19.18 8.67 -4.04
CA GLY A 23 -20.20 9.68 -4.31
C GLY A 23 -21.30 9.14 -5.25
N GLN A 24 -22.53 9.63 -5.05
CA GLN A 24 -23.74 9.09 -5.71
C GLN A 24 -23.63 9.05 -7.23
N GLU A 25 -23.18 10.15 -7.85
CA GLU A 25 -23.07 10.26 -9.30
C GLU A 25 -22.09 9.23 -9.89
N TYR A 26 -20.96 9.00 -9.22
CA TYR A 26 -19.97 8.04 -9.69
C TYR A 26 -20.45 6.60 -9.51
N MET A 27 -21.12 6.29 -8.40
CA MET A 27 -21.74 4.97 -8.19
C MET A 27 -22.74 4.65 -9.31
N GLU A 28 -23.61 5.60 -9.65
CA GLU A 28 -24.62 5.44 -10.72
C GLU A 28 -23.99 5.27 -12.10
N LYS A 29 -22.95 6.06 -12.42
CA LYS A 29 -22.21 5.93 -13.68
C LYS A 29 -21.48 4.59 -13.80
N ILE A 30 -20.86 4.13 -12.72
CA ILE A 30 -20.18 2.81 -12.67
C ILE A 30 -21.20 1.69 -12.85
N LEU A 31 -22.31 1.70 -12.10
CA LEU A 31 -23.37 0.70 -12.22
C LEU A 31 -23.92 0.64 -13.64
N ALA A 32 -24.25 1.80 -14.23
CA ALA A 32 -24.77 1.88 -15.59
C ALA A 32 -23.77 1.33 -16.63
N ALA A 33 -22.48 1.57 -16.45
CA ALA A 33 -21.43 1.05 -17.33
C ALA A 33 -21.26 -0.48 -17.18
N GLN A 34 -21.25 -1.00 -15.95
CA GLN A 34 -21.23 -2.44 -15.69
C GLN A 34 -22.43 -3.11 -16.37
N GLU A 35 -23.65 -2.64 -16.08
CA GLU A 35 -24.87 -3.15 -16.71
C GLU A 35 -24.82 -3.05 -18.24
N ALA A 36 -24.38 -1.92 -18.80
CA ALA A 36 -24.27 -1.73 -20.23
C ALA A 36 -23.22 -2.65 -20.87
N SER A 37 -22.15 -3.02 -20.16
CA SER A 37 -21.15 -3.95 -20.66
C SER A 37 -21.68 -5.39 -20.81
N GLY A 38 -22.74 -5.72 -20.07
CA GLY A 38 -23.35 -7.05 -20.08
C GLY A 38 -22.63 -8.06 -19.19
N VAL A 39 -21.82 -7.61 -18.21
CA VAL A 39 -21.31 -8.51 -17.15
C VAL A 39 -22.47 -9.27 -16.49
N ASP A 40 -22.22 -10.53 -16.14
CA ASP A 40 -23.26 -11.44 -15.67
C ASP A 40 -23.68 -11.14 -14.23
N VAL A 41 -22.71 -10.73 -13.40
CA VAL A 41 -22.91 -10.46 -11.97
C VAL A 41 -22.24 -9.14 -11.58
N ILE A 42 -22.91 -8.33 -10.76
CA ILE A 42 -22.39 -7.07 -10.21
C ILE A 42 -22.39 -7.17 -8.68
N GLU A 43 -21.23 -6.98 -8.07
CA GLU A 43 -21.11 -6.90 -6.61
C GLU A 43 -21.35 -5.47 -6.14
N MET A 44 -22.51 -5.26 -5.52
CA MET A 44 -23.06 -3.95 -5.21
C MET A 44 -22.35 -3.24 -4.07
N GLY A 45 -21.54 -3.93 -3.28
CA GLY A 45 -20.84 -3.36 -2.15
C GLY A 45 -20.63 -4.33 -1.02
N TYR A 46 -20.41 -3.78 0.18
CA TYR A 46 -19.99 -4.51 1.36
C TYR A 46 -20.95 -4.24 2.53
N LEU A 47 -21.43 -5.28 3.22
CA LEU A 47 -22.31 -5.16 4.39
C LEU A 47 -21.47 -5.06 5.68
N ASP A 48 -21.69 -3.99 6.45
CA ASP A 48 -21.03 -3.74 7.74
C ASP A 48 -22.01 -3.02 8.67
N GLU A 49 -22.47 -3.70 9.72
CA GLU A 49 -23.49 -3.14 10.63
C GLU A 49 -22.98 -1.92 11.43
N LYS A 50 -21.66 -1.79 11.60
CA LYS A 50 -21.03 -0.75 12.45
C LYS A 50 -20.58 0.45 11.64
N LYS A 51 -20.07 0.22 10.42
CA LYS A 51 -19.48 1.26 9.57
C LYS A 51 -20.30 1.56 8.31
N GLY A 52 -21.31 0.75 8.03
CA GLY A 52 -22.15 0.91 6.86
C GLY A 52 -23.03 2.15 6.92
N SER A 53 -23.33 2.70 5.75
CA SER A 53 -24.28 3.80 5.57
C SER A 53 -25.54 3.33 4.85
N ARG A 54 -26.60 4.13 4.92
CA ARG A 54 -27.82 3.92 4.12
C ARG A 54 -27.77 4.59 2.73
N SER A 55 -26.85 5.54 2.54
CA SER A 55 -26.69 6.26 1.28
C SER A 55 -25.25 6.77 1.09
N GLY A 56 -24.92 7.14 -0.15
CA GLY A 56 -23.70 7.86 -0.51
C GLY A 56 -22.39 7.05 -0.49
N ARG A 57 -22.41 5.80 0.00
CA ARG A 57 -21.26 4.88 0.03
C ARG A 57 -21.69 3.49 -0.41
N THR A 58 -20.73 2.67 -0.85
CA THR A 58 -20.95 1.25 -1.16
C THR A 58 -20.58 0.31 0.01
N GLN A 59 -20.37 0.88 1.20
CA GLN A 59 -20.36 0.15 2.46
C GLN A 59 -21.72 0.36 3.13
N TYR A 60 -22.56 -0.67 3.15
CA TYR A 60 -23.96 -0.57 3.52
C TYR A 60 -24.22 -1.09 4.93
N ALA A 61 -25.16 -0.44 5.63
CA ALA A 61 -25.57 -0.86 6.96
C ALA A 61 -26.30 -2.22 6.95
N ASP A 62 -27.06 -2.49 5.88
CA ASP A 62 -27.79 -3.73 5.63
C ASP A 62 -28.04 -3.90 4.11
N GLU A 63 -28.68 -5.00 3.71
CA GLU A 63 -29.00 -5.29 2.31
C GLU A 63 -30.06 -4.35 1.71
N ARG A 64 -30.97 -3.84 2.54
CA ARG A 64 -32.05 -2.92 2.12
C ARG A 64 -31.47 -1.58 1.69
N ALA A 65 -30.43 -1.13 2.37
CA ALA A 65 -29.68 0.07 2.02
C ALA A 65 -29.14 0.05 0.59
N ILE A 66 -28.86 -1.12 0.01
CA ILE A 66 -28.40 -1.24 -1.39
C ILE A 66 -29.49 -0.75 -2.36
N THR A 67 -30.73 -1.20 -2.17
CA THR A 67 -31.90 -0.77 -2.98
C THR A 67 -32.28 0.69 -2.67
N GLU A 68 -32.17 1.11 -1.40
CA GLU A 68 -32.41 2.50 -0.99
C GLU A 68 -31.34 3.47 -1.52
N CYS A 69 -30.12 3.02 -1.78
CA CYS A 69 -29.02 3.87 -2.25
C CYS A 69 -28.84 3.84 -3.77
N LEU A 70 -28.78 2.65 -4.38
CA LEU A 70 -28.20 2.49 -5.72
C LEU A 70 -29.00 1.53 -6.62
N LEU A 71 -29.36 0.33 -6.16
CA LEU A 71 -30.06 -0.67 -6.97
C LEU A 71 -31.57 -0.37 -7.07
N LYS A 72 -31.96 0.68 -7.80
CA LYS A 72 -33.37 1.09 -7.94
C LYS A 72 -34.18 0.12 -8.79
N HIS A 73 -33.58 -0.38 -9.85
CA HIS A 73 -34.17 -1.32 -10.78
C HIS A 73 -33.12 -2.33 -11.22
N LYS A 74 -33.51 -3.60 -11.35
CA LYS A 74 -32.62 -4.64 -11.82
C LYS A 74 -32.68 -4.73 -13.33
N LYS A 75 -31.51 -4.87 -13.94
CA LYS A 75 -31.40 -5.17 -15.36
C LYS A 75 -31.72 -6.64 -15.62
N PRO A 76 -32.64 -6.95 -16.55
CA PRO A 76 -32.92 -8.32 -16.92
C PRO A 76 -31.66 -9.07 -17.39
N GLY A 77 -31.44 -10.26 -16.85
CA GLY A 77 -30.27 -11.10 -17.17
C GLY A 77 -29.01 -10.79 -16.37
N THR A 78 -29.00 -9.75 -15.52
CA THR A 78 -27.89 -9.42 -14.62
C THR A 78 -28.24 -9.83 -13.19
N MET A 79 -27.27 -10.40 -12.49
CA MET A 79 -27.37 -10.75 -11.08
C MET A 79 -26.66 -9.71 -10.22
N TYR A 80 -27.19 -9.46 -9.02
CA TYR A 80 -26.63 -8.49 -8.09
C TYR A 80 -26.30 -9.19 -6.78
N VAL A 81 -25.10 -9.00 -6.26
CA VAL A 81 -24.66 -9.66 -5.02
C VAL A 81 -24.02 -8.66 -4.07
N ALA A 82 -23.87 -9.01 -2.80
CA ALA A 82 -23.11 -8.22 -1.84
C ALA A 82 -22.12 -9.10 -1.06
N MET A 83 -21.02 -8.50 -0.63
CA MET A 83 -20.03 -9.15 0.23
C MET A 83 -20.29 -8.86 1.70
N MET A 84 -19.98 -9.82 2.57
CA MET A 84 -19.79 -9.59 4.00
C MET A 84 -18.62 -10.42 4.51
N ASP A 85 -17.87 -9.91 5.49
CA ASP A 85 -16.92 -10.73 6.25
C ASP A 85 -17.61 -11.33 7.48
N TYR A 86 -17.19 -12.54 7.83
CA TYR A 86 -17.54 -13.19 9.09
C TYR A 86 -17.34 -12.22 10.27
N GLY A 87 -18.43 -12.00 11.03
CA GLY A 87 -18.43 -11.19 12.25
C GLY A 87 -18.59 -9.67 12.05
N LYS A 88 -18.78 -9.17 10.83
CA LYS A 88 -19.06 -7.74 10.59
C LYS A 88 -20.54 -7.39 10.36
N PHE A 89 -21.38 -8.39 10.14
CA PHE A 89 -22.82 -8.24 9.98
C PHE A 89 -23.51 -9.47 10.55
N ASP A 90 -24.54 -9.26 11.37
CA ASP A 90 -25.37 -10.35 11.87
C ASP A 90 -26.32 -10.87 10.79
N VAL A 91 -26.12 -12.13 10.38
CA VAL A 91 -26.96 -12.80 9.36
C VAL A 91 -28.42 -12.92 9.82
N ASP A 92 -28.70 -12.91 11.12
CA ASP A 92 -30.07 -12.96 11.62
C ASP A 92 -30.87 -11.69 11.24
N GLU A 93 -30.18 -10.55 11.13
CA GLU A 93 -30.75 -9.25 10.72
C GLU A 93 -31.03 -9.14 9.21
N LEU A 94 -30.52 -10.08 8.40
CA LEU A 94 -30.79 -10.12 6.95
C LEU A 94 -32.29 -10.38 6.70
N GLY A 95 -32.98 -9.52 5.95
CA GLY A 95 -34.36 -9.77 5.54
C GLY A 95 -34.47 -10.94 4.56
N PRO A 96 -35.65 -11.56 4.37
CA PRO A 96 -35.85 -12.51 3.28
C PRO A 96 -35.59 -11.84 1.93
N ARG A 97 -35.01 -12.57 0.99
CA ARG A 97 -34.72 -12.07 -0.37
C ARG A 97 -36.03 -11.61 -1.03
N VAL A 98 -36.02 -10.38 -1.51
CA VAL A 98 -37.10 -9.80 -2.33
C VAL A 98 -36.70 -9.70 -3.80
N PRO A 99 -37.64 -9.77 -4.77
CA PRO A 99 -37.33 -9.73 -6.19
C PRO A 99 -36.51 -8.50 -6.63
N GLU A 100 -36.79 -7.34 -6.04
CA GLU A 100 -36.18 -6.05 -6.34
C GLU A 100 -34.80 -5.85 -5.67
N GLY A 101 -34.43 -6.73 -4.73
CA GLY A 101 -33.17 -6.66 -4.00
C GLY A 101 -32.03 -7.44 -4.66
N ILE A 102 -30.92 -7.54 -3.93
CA ILE A 102 -29.79 -8.39 -4.33
C ILE A 102 -30.19 -9.88 -4.37
N ASP A 103 -29.53 -10.62 -5.23
CA ASP A 103 -29.77 -12.04 -5.49
C ASP A 103 -29.00 -12.97 -4.56
N GLY A 104 -27.82 -12.54 -4.09
CA GLY A 104 -26.89 -13.39 -3.38
C GLY A 104 -25.95 -12.67 -2.43
N ILE A 105 -25.42 -13.44 -1.49
CA ILE A 105 -24.43 -13.02 -0.50
C ILE A 105 -23.16 -13.83 -0.68
N ARG A 106 -22.04 -13.12 -0.66
CA ARG A 106 -20.69 -13.67 -0.66
C ARG A 106 -20.13 -13.50 0.75
N LEU A 107 -19.83 -14.61 1.43
CA LEU A 107 -19.34 -14.60 2.80
C LEU A 107 -17.84 -14.90 2.83
N ALA A 108 -17.05 -13.90 3.16
CA ALA A 108 -15.61 -13.99 3.35
C ALA A 108 -15.23 -14.37 4.78
N PHE A 109 -14.30 -15.31 4.91
CA PHE A 109 -13.87 -15.82 6.22
C PHE A 109 -12.42 -16.30 6.20
N HIS A 110 -11.80 -16.31 7.38
CA HIS A 110 -10.49 -16.91 7.59
C HIS A 110 -10.61 -18.39 7.95
N LYS A 111 -9.57 -19.18 7.67
CA LYS A 111 -9.56 -20.64 7.92
C LYS A 111 -9.99 -21.06 9.33
N ARG A 112 -9.63 -20.27 10.35
CA ARG A 112 -10.01 -20.53 11.75
C ARG A 112 -11.52 -20.48 12.00
N ASN A 113 -12.28 -19.86 11.09
CA ASN A 113 -13.72 -19.65 11.18
C ASN A 113 -14.51 -20.56 10.21
N MET A 114 -13.85 -21.55 9.62
CA MET A 114 -14.47 -22.37 8.56
C MET A 114 -15.63 -23.25 9.04
N ARG A 115 -15.73 -23.56 10.34
CA ARG A 115 -16.83 -24.41 10.85
C ARG A 115 -18.09 -23.59 11.07
N GLU A 116 -17.92 -22.32 11.42
CA GLU A 116 -18.99 -21.38 11.73
C GLU A 116 -19.75 -20.93 10.48
N ILE A 117 -19.15 -21.04 9.28
CA ILE A 117 -19.82 -20.65 8.03
C ILE A 117 -20.99 -21.56 7.66
N VAL A 118 -21.07 -22.78 8.22
CA VAL A 118 -22.17 -23.72 7.92
C VAL A 118 -23.50 -23.15 8.39
N SER A 119 -23.59 -22.72 9.66
CA SER A 119 -24.84 -22.20 10.22
C SER A 119 -25.25 -20.88 9.55
N LEU A 120 -24.28 -20.00 9.29
CA LEU A 120 -24.51 -18.73 8.59
C LEU A 120 -24.96 -18.95 7.15
N GLY A 121 -24.29 -19.83 6.42
CA GLY A 121 -24.63 -20.19 5.04
C GLY A 121 -26.05 -20.77 4.94
N ARG A 122 -26.42 -21.66 5.88
CA ARG A 122 -27.78 -22.21 5.94
C ARG A 122 -28.84 -21.12 6.11
N LYS A 123 -28.64 -20.19 7.05
CA LYS A 123 -29.55 -19.05 7.26
C LYS A 123 -29.68 -18.17 6.00
N ILE A 124 -28.58 -17.90 5.31
CA ILE A 124 -28.58 -17.11 4.06
C ILE A 124 -29.41 -17.80 2.97
N ILE A 125 -29.21 -19.11 2.79
CA ILE A 125 -29.94 -19.93 1.81
C ILE A 125 -31.43 -20.02 2.16
N GLU A 126 -31.77 -20.24 3.43
CA GLU A 126 -33.17 -20.29 3.92
C GLU A 126 -33.92 -18.96 3.70
N LYS A 127 -33.20 -17.83 3.79
CA LYS A 127 -33.73 -16.50 3.45
C LYS A 127 -33.89 -16.29 1.94
N GLY A 128 -33.48 -17.25 1.10
CA GLY A 128 -33.68 -17.27 -0.34
C GLY A 128 -32.54 -16.67 -1.17
N TYR A 129 -31.43 -16.29 -0.55
CA TYR A 129 -30.27 -15.76 -1.28
C TYR A 129 -29.41 -16.88 -1.85
N GLN A 130 -28.78 -16.62 -2.99
CA GLN A 130 -27.65 -17.43 -3.44
C GLN A 130 -26.47 -17.23 -2.50
N PHE A 131 -25.82 -18.32 -2.09
CA PHE A 131 -24.73 -18.28 -1.13
C PHE A 131 -23.40 -18.64 -1.79
N TYR A 132 -22.40 -17.76 -1.65
CA TYR A 132 -21.07 -17.95 -2.20
C TYR A 132 -20.02 -17.98 -1.09
N ILE A 133 -19.19 -19.01 -1.10
CA ILE A 133 -18.20 -19.33 -0.07
C ILE A 133 -16.85 -18.73 -0.47
N GLN A 134 -16.30 -17.82 0.36
CA GLN A 134 -15.08 -17.05 0.07
C GLN A 134 -13.99 -17.31 1.13
N PRO A 135 -13.27 -18.44 1.07
CA PRO A 135 -12.17 -18.71 1.98
C PRO A 135 -10.98 -17.80 1.65
N MET A 136 -10.78 -16.76 2.46
CA MET A 136 -9.71 -15.79 2.26
C MET A 136 -8.33 -16.44 2.35
N ILE A 137 -7.39 -15.94 1.53
CA ILE A 137 -5.99 -16.38 1.51
C ILE A 137 -5.89 -17.91 1.28
N THR A 138 -6.52 -18.40 0.20
CA THR A 138 -6.62 -19.84 -0.08
C THR A 138 -5.25 -20.53 -0.14
N LEU A 139 -4.19 -19.82 -0.54
CA LEU A 139 -2.81 -20.33 -0.57
C LEU A 139 -2.22 -20.69 0.80
N ARG A 140 -2.82 -20.24 1.91
CA ARG A 140 -2.38 -20.57 3.27
C ARG A 140 -3.08 -21.80 3.86
N TYR A 141 -3.92 -22.46 3.06
CA TYR A 141 -4.41 -23.79 3.40
C TYR A 141 -3.40 -24.82 2.88
N SER A 142 -2.95 -25.70 3.77
CA SER A 142 -2.38 -26.98 3.36
C SER A 142 -3.42 -27.79 2.58
N ASP A 143 -2.97 -28.77 1.79
CA ASP A 143 -3.87 -29.63 1.02
C ASP A 143 -4.91 -30.30 1.93
N ALA A 144 -4.51 -30.77 3.12
CA ALA A 144 -5.41 -31.39 4.08
C ALA A 144 -6.46 -30.41 4.63
N GLU A 145 -6.07 -29.17 4.97
CA GLU A 145 -7.01 -28.15 5.45
C GLU A 145 -8.01 -27.75 4.36
N LEU A 146 -7.55 -27.61 3.11
CA LEU A 146 -8.43 -27.28 1.98
C LEU A 146 -9.42 -28.42 1.70
N LEU A 147 -8.97 -29.67 1.76
CA LEU A 147 -9.83 -30.85 1.62
C LEU A 147 -10.85 -30.98 2.77
N ASP A 148 -10.48 -30.67 4.02
CA ASP A 148 -11.41 -30.64 5.15
C ASP A 148 -12.51 -29.59 4.92
N LEU A 149 -12.14 -28.39 4.46
CA LEU A 149 -13.12 -27.35 4.09
C LEU A 149 -14.04 -27.83 2.95
N ILE A 150 -13.50 -28.43 1.89
CA ILE A 150 -14.30 -28.93 0.77
C ILE A 150 -15.25 -30.03 1.23
N ALA A 151 -14.79 -30.97 2.06
CA ALA A 151 -15.62 -32.04 2.60
C ALA A 151 -16.77 -31.48 3.46
N LEU A 152 -16.47 -30.51 4.32
CA LEU A 152 -17.46 -29.80 5.12
C LEU A 152 -18.51 -29.13 4.24
N VAL A 153 -18.10 -28.40 3.20
CA VAL A 153 -19.03 -27.73 2.27
C VAL A 153 -19.88 -28.75 1.52
N ASN A 154 -19.29 -29.82 1.01
CA ASN A 154 -20.03 -30.86 0.29
C ASN A 154 -21.09 -31.54 1.15
N GLN A 155 -20.80 -31.76 2.42
CA GLN A 155 -21.71 -32.43 3.36
C GLN A 155 -22.79 -31.48 3.87
N GLU A 156 -22.40 -30.29 4.31
CA GLU A 156 -23.26 -29.41 5.11
C GLU A 156 -23.81 -28.23 4.32
N LEU A 157 -23.29 -27.93 3.12
CA LEU A 157 -23.71 -26.86 2.22
C LEU A 157 -23.75 -27.28 0.72
N PRO A 158 -24.24 -28.48 0.34
CA PRO A 158 -24.24 -28.95 -1.06
C PRO A 158 -25.01 -28.07 -2.05
N ASP A 159 -25.89 -27.21 -1.54
CA ASP A 159 -26.76 -26.27 -2.25
C ASP A 159 -26.20 -24.83 -2.29
N ALA A 160 -24.99 -24.60 -1.77
CA ALA A 160 -24.27 -23.35 -2.00
C ALA A 160 -24.08 -23.11 -3.52
N SER A 161 -24.18 -21.84 -3.93
CA SER A 161 -24.17 -21.45 -5.34
C SER A 161 -22.76 -21.41 -5.94
N GLY A 162 -21.73 -21.22 -5.12
CA GLY A 162 -20.34 -21.30 -5.57
C GLY A 162 -19.30 -21.32 -4.47
N PHE A 163 -18.15 -21.91 -4.78
CA PHE A 163 -16.96 -21.96 -3.94
C PHE A 163 -15.82 -21.23 -4.64
N TYR A 164 -15.14 -20.34 -3.93
CA TYR A 164 -14.10 -19.50 -4.53
C TYR A 164 -12.69 -19.89 -4.13
N ILE A 165 -11.78 -19.77 -5.10
CA ILE A 165 -10.35 -19.63 -4.88
C ILE A 165 -10.04 -18.13 -4.77
N VAL A 166 -9.42 -17.71 -3.67
CA VAL A 166 -9.19 -16.28 -3.35
C VAL A 166 -7.69 -16.02 -3.11
N ASP A 167 -7.05 -15.35 -4.07
CA ASP A 167 -5.67 -14.86 -3.97
C ASP A 167 -5.61 -13.45 -3.33
N SER A 168 -5.96 -13.38 -2.05
CA SER A 168 -6.07 -12.12 -1.30
C SER A 168 -4.77 -11.31 -1.20
N PHE A 169 -3.61 -11.95 -1.35
CA PHE A 169 -2.30 -11.29 -1.31
C PHE A 169 -1.68 -11.11 -2.69
N GLY A 170 -2.37 -11.45 -3.78
CA GLY A 170 -1.88 -11.29 -5.15
C GLY A 170 -0.55 -11.99 -5.39
N GLU A 171 -0.33 -13.12 -4.70
CA GLU A 171 0.94 -13.86 -4.68
C GLU A 171 0.87 -15.16 -5.49
N MET A 172 -0.32 -15.55 -5.96
CA MET A 172 -0.53 -16.80 -6.67
C MET A 172 0.22 -16.83 -8.00
N ARG A 173 0.94 -17.92 -8.24
CA ARG A 173 1.61 -18.20 -9.51
C ARG A 173 0.93 -19.38 -10.21
N PRO A 174 1.23 -19.65 -11.51
CA PRO A 174 0.60 -20.73 -12.26
C PRO A 174 0.68 -22.10 -11.58
N ASN A 175 1.83 -22.47 -11.01
CA ASN A 175 1.97 -23.75 -10.29
C ASN A 175 1.06 -23.83 -9.04
N ASP A 176 0.89 -22.72 -8.33
CA ASP A 176 -0.01 -22.66 -7.17
C ASP A 176 -1.47 -22.76 -7.62
N MET A 177 -1.81 -22.09 -8.72
CA MET A 177 -3.13 -22.16 -9.33
C MET A 177 -3.45 -23.60 -9.76
N ASP A 178 -2.54 -24.26 -10.45
CA ASP A 178 -2.70 -25.66 -10.86
C ASP A 178 -2.93 -26.58 -9.65
N ARG A 179 -2.15 -26.43 -8.58
CA ARG A 179 -2.33 -27.21 -7.34
C ARG A 179 -3.73 -27.02 -6.76
N VAL A 180 -4.14 -25.76 -6.54
CA VAL A 180 -5.42 -25.45 -5.90
C VAL A 180 -6.59 -25.85 -6.80
N LEU A 181 -6.50 -25.62 -8.11
CA LEU A 181 -7.53 -26.03 -9.06
C LEU A 181 -7.73 -27.54 -9.07
N ASN A 182 -6.66 -28.33 -9.11
CA ASN A 182 -6.78 -29.79 -9.09
C ASN A 182 -7.48 -30.28 -7.80
N LEU A 183 -7.13 -29.70 -6.64
CA LEU A 183 -7.76 -30.07 -5.36
C LEU A 183 -9.24 -29.69 -5.33
N VAL A 184 -9.59 -28.46 -5.72
CA VAL A 184 -10.97 -27.97 -5.66
C VAL A 184 -11.83 -28.64 -6.73
N ASP A 185 -11.38 -28.68 -7.98
CA ASP A 185 -12.15 -29.25 -9.09
C ASP A 185 -12.43 -30.74 -8.91
N HIS A 186 -11.48 -31.52 -8.38
CA HIS A 186 -11.66 -32.96 -8.20
C HIS A 186 -12.59 -33.31 -7.03
N ASN A 187 -12.55 -32.52 -5.95
CA ASN A 187 -13.18 -32.91 -4.68
C ASN A 187 -14.50 -32.17 -4.39
N LEU A 188 -14.73 -30.99 -4.96
CA LEU A 188 -15.96 -30.22 -4.71
C LEU A 188 -17.18 -30.92 -5.35
N THR A 189 -18.39 -30.76 -4.82
CA THR A 189 -19.60 -31.29 -5.45
C THR A 189 -19.74 -30.78 -6.90
N PRO A 190 -19.95 -31.65 -7.93
CA PRO A 190 -19.87 -31.27 -9.35
C PRO A 190 -20.75 -30.11 -9.81
N GLY A 191 -21.93 -29.94 -9.20
CA GLY A 191 -22.90 -28.90 -9.58
C GLY A 191 -22.58 -27.49 -9.04
N MET A 192 -21.55 -27.36 -8.20
CA MET A 192 -21.21 -26.08 -7.58
C MET A 192 -20.25 -25.27 -8.47
N THR A 193 -20.57 -23.99 -8.66
CA THR A 193 -19.76 -23.06 -9.45
C THR A 193 -18.40 -22.87 -8.79
N LEU A 194 -17.32 -22.95 -9.57
CA LEU A 194 -15.98 -22.61 -9.13
C LEU A 194 -15.68 -21.14 -9.44
N GLY A 195 -15.55 -20.34 -8.40
CA GLY A 195 -15.19 -18.93 -8.49
C GLY A 195 -13.68 -18.68 -8.36
N PHE A 196 -13.18 -17.61 -8.97
CA PHE A 196 -11.81 -17.17 -8.76
C PHE A 196 -11.73 -15.65 -8.60
N HIS A 197 -11.09 -15.23 -7.52
CA HIS A 197 -10.82 -13.83 -7.21
C HIS A 197 -9.31 -13.64 -6.98
N SER A 198 -8.69 -12.69 -7.67
CA SER A 198 -7.25 -12.46 -7.58
C SER A 198 -6.85 -11.00 -7.65
N HIS A 199 -5.70 -10.71 -7.04
CA HIS A 199 -5.09 -9.39 -7.02
C HIS A 199 -3.80 -9.32 -7.86
N ASN A 200 -3.45 -8.10 -8.25
CA ASN A 200 -2.37 -7.79 -9.19
C ASN A 200 -1.04 -7.40 -8.52
N ASN A 201 -0.82 -7.79 -7.26
CA ASN A 201 0.39 -7.42 -6.52
C ASN A 201 1.67 -7.93 -7.20
N LEU A 202 1.63 -9.13 -7.80
CA LEU A 202 2.66 -9.65 -8.70
C LEU A 202 2.35 -9.49 -10.20
N GLN A 203 1.30 -8.75 -10.55
CA GLN A 203 0.78 -8.60 -11.93
C GLN A 203 0.38 -9.93 -12.59
N MET A 204 -0.05 -10.92 -11.79
CA MET A 204 -0.36 -12.28 -12.26
C MET A 204 -1.86 -12.55 -12.43
N SER A 205 -2.74 -11.61 -12.07
CA SER A 205 -4.19 -11.86 -12.04
C SER A 205 -4.74 -12.27 -13.41
N TYR A 206 -4.37 -11.55 -14.48
CA TYR A 206 -4.77 -11.90 -15.86
C TYR A 206 -4.20 -13.25 -16.30
N SER A 207 -2.92 -13.50 -16.02
CA SER A 207 -2.28 -14.78 -16.34
C SER A 207 -2.95 -15.96 -15.64
N ASN A 208 -3.29 -15.83 -14.36
CA ASN A 208 -3.94 -16.89 -13.58
C ASN A 208 -5.40 -17.10 -14.02
N ALA A 209 -6.10 -16.04 -14.42
CA ALA A 209 -7.44 -16.16 -15.00
C ALA A 209 -7.41 -16.93 -16.33
N VAL A 210 -6.43 -16.65 -17.20
CA VAL A 210 -6.24 -17.44 -18.43
C VAL A 210 -5.90 -18.90 -18.13
N ALA A 211 -5.06 -19.16 -17.12
CA ALA A 211 -4.75 -20.53 -16.68
C ALA A 211 -6.02 -21.28 -16.22
N LEU A 212 -6.90 -20.64 -15.45
CA LEU A 212 -8.20 -21.21 -15.08
C LEU A 212 -9.08 -21.50 -16.31
N LEU A 213 -9.16 -20.55 -17.24
CA LEU A 213 -9.97 -20.71 -18.46
C LEU A 213 -9.44 -21.82 -19.39
N GLN A 214 -8.17 -22.20 -19.29
CA GLN A 214 -7.55 -23.30 -20.02
C GLN A 214 -7.60 -24.62 -19.25
N PHE A 215 -7.93 -24.59 -17.96
CA PHE A 215 -8.02 -25.79 -17.13
C PHE A 215 -9.17 -26.69 -17.61
N PRO A 216 -8.93 -28.00 -17.85
CA PRO A 216 -9.92 -28.91 -18.40
C PRO A 216 -10.95 -29.32 -17.35
N THR A 217 -11.98 -28.50 -17.16
CA THR A 217 -13.11 -28.77 -16.24
C THR A 217 -14.46 -28.78 -16.96
N ASN A 218 -15.42 -29.50 -16.36
CA ASN A 218 -16.83 -29.47 -16.74
C ASN A 218 -17.69 -28.58 -15.84
N ARG A 219 -17.09 -27.93 -14.84
CA ARG A 219 -17.79 -27.03 -13.92
C ARG A 219 -18.19 -25.73 -14.59
N ASP A 220 -19.17 -25.10 -13.97
CA ASP A 220 -19.44 -23.68 -14.16
C ASP A 220 -18.33 -22.86 -13.50
N LEU A 221 -17.88 -21.83 -14.20
CA LEU A 221 -16.80 -20.94 -13.78
C LEU A 221 -17.31 -19.51 -13.59
N MET A 222 -16.80 -18.83 -12.57
CA MET A 222 -17.06 -17.41 -12.33
C MET A 222 -15.76 -16.67 -12.01
N LEU A 223 -15.43 -15.67 -12.83
CA LEU A 223 -14.22 -14.87 -12.67
C LEU A 223 -14.58 -13.50 -12.11
N ASP A 224 -13.96 -13.13 -11.00
CA ASP A 224 -14.04 -11.77 -10.48
C ASP A 224 -13.10 -10.85 -11.23
N SER A 225 -13.58 -9.65 -11.54
CA SER A 225 -12.78 -8.58 -12.13
C SER A 225 -13.28 -7.21 -11.68
N SER A 226 -12.50 -6.16 -11.89
CA SER A 226 -12.97 -4.78 -11.73
C SER A 226 -12.45 -3.89 -12.85
N ILE A 227 -13.23 -2.85 -13.16
CA ILE A 227 -12.89 -1.83 -14.16
C ILE A 227 -11.52 -1.21 -13.83
N MET A 228 -10.60 -1.22 -14.80
CA MET A 228 -9.20 -0.77 -14.62
C MET A 228 -8.48 -1.46 -13.45
N GLY A 229 -8.92 -2.66 -13.07
CA GLY A 229 -8.40 -3.40 -11.93
C GLY A 229 -8.61 -2.68 -10.59
N MET A 230 -9.55 -1.73 -10.48
CA MET A 230 -9.77 -0.98 -9.24
C MET A 230 -10.04 -1.90 -8.05
N GLY A 231 -9.21 -1.84 -7.03
CA GLY A 231 -9.29 -2.78 -5.89
C GLY A 231 -8.17 -2.55 -4.88
N LYS A 232 -8.23 -3.32 -3.79
CA LYS A 232 -7.20 -3.29 -2.74
C LYS A 232 -5.81 -3.63 -3.30
N GLY A 233 -4.78 -3.02 -2.72
CA GLY A 233 -3.39 -3.30 -3.08
C GLY A 233 -3.06 -2.79 -4.49
N ALA A 234 -2.44 -3.63 -5.30
CA ALA A 234 -2.15 -3.30 -6.69
C ALA A 234 -3.37 -3.47 -7.63
N GLY A 235 -4.56 -3.75 -7.09
CA GLY A 235 -5.79 -3.92 -7.84
C GLY A 235 -6.17 -5.38 -8.12
N ASN A 236 -7.23 -5.59 -8.89
CA ASN A 236 -7.77 -6.89 -9.29
C ASN A 236 -7.52 -7.16 -10.77
N LEU A 237 -8.01 -8.30 -11.25
CA LEU A 237 -8.20 -8.56 -12.68
C LEU A 237 -8.98 -7.44 -13.35
N ASN A 238 -8.47 -6.91 -14.46
CA ASN A 238 -9.15 -5.87 -15.24
C ASN A 238 -10.36 -6.43 -15.99
N THR A 239 -11.55 -5.89 -15.73
CA THR A 239 -12.81 -6.31 -16.39
C THR A 239 -12.72 -6.13 -17.90
N GLU A 240 -12.26 -4.98 -18.38
CA GLU A 240 -12.16 -4.68 -19.80
C GLU A 240 -11.26 -5.68 -20.55
N LEU A 241 -10.15 -6.11 -19.94
CA LEU A 241 -9.23 -7.08 -20.52
C LEU A 241 -9.83 -8.49 -20.51
N LEU A 242 -10.51 -8.87 -19.43
CA LEU A 242 -11.15 -10.18 -19.32
C LEU A 242 -12.29 -10.31 -20.34
N LEU A 243 -13.20 -9.33 -20.42
CA LEU A 243 -14.34 -9.39 -21.33
C LEU A 243 -13.90 -9.45 -22.79
N GLU A 244 -12.85 -8.71 -23.18
CA GLU A 244 -12.27 -8.79 -24.52
C GLU A 244 -11.72 -10.21 -24.80
N HIS A 245 -10.97 -10.78 -23.86
CA HIS A 245 -10.44 -12.14 -23.98
C HIS A 245 -11.56 -13.17 -24.19
N LEU A 246 -12.64 -13.07 -23.40
CA LEU A 246 -13.78 -13.98 -23.50
C LEU A 246 -14.54 -13.83 -24.82
N ASN A 247 -14.63 -12.62 -25.37
CA ASN A 247 -15.22 -12.40 -26.69
C ASN A 247 -14.36 -13.04 -27.79
N LEU A 248 -13.03 -12.88 -27.72
CA LEU A 248 -12.10 -13.38 -28.75
C LEU A 248 -11.99 -14.90 -28.75
N PHE A 249 -11.91 -15.53 -27.58
CA PHE A 249 -11.52 -16.95 -27.48
C PHE A 249 -12.64 -17.86 -27.00
N TYR A 250 -13.71 -17.33 -26.39
CA TYR A 250 -14.77 -18.12 -25.75
C TYR A 250 -16.18 -17.83 -26.31
N GLY A 251 -16.28 -17.13 -27.45
CA GLY A 251 -17.55 -16.90 -28.16
C GLY A 251 -18.56 -16.04 -27.39
N LYS A 252 -18.09 -15.23 -26.44
CA LYS A 252 -18.93 -14.28 -25.71
C LYS A 252 -19.20 -13.01 -26.53
N SER A 253 -20.10 -12.16 -26.05
CA SER A 253 -20.51 -10.93 -26.73
C SER A 253 -20.71 -9.75 -25.77
N TYR A 254 -19.80 -9.62 -24.81
CA TYR A 254 -19.76 -8.49 -23.89
C TYR A 254 -19.41 -7.19 -24.63
N ARG A 255 -19.87 -6.04 -24.12
CA ARG A 255 -19.62 -4.72 -24.70
C ARG A 255 -18.56 -3.98 -23.90
N ILE A 256 -17.42 -3.70 -24.52
CA ILE A 256 -16.27 -3.06 -23.84
C ILE A 256 -16.42 -1.53 -23.76
N ALA A 257 -16.99 -0.90 -24.79
CA ALA A 257 -17.08 0.56 -24.90
C ALA A 257 -17.67 1.28 -23.66
N PRO A 258 -18.75 0.80 -23.02
CA PRO A 258 -19.27 1.43 -21.80
C PRO A 258 -18.25 1.48 -20.66
N LEU A 259 -17.39 0.46 -20.54
CA LEU A 259 -16.34 0.42 -19.52
C LEU A 259 -15.25 1.45 -19.82
N LEU A 260 -14.84 1.57 -21.09
CA LEU A 260 -13.85 2.58 -21.51
C LEU A 260 -14.35 4.01 -21.25
N GLU A 261 -15.64 4.26 -21.49
CA GLU A 261 -16.24 5.58 -21.21
C GLU A 261 -16.24 5.94 -19.73
N VAL A 262 -16.59 4.99 -18.84
CA VAL A 262 -16.56 5.26 -17.40
C VAL A 262 -15.12 5.32 -16.87
N ILE A 263 -14.17 4.62 -17.51
CA ILE A 263 -12.75 4.76 -17.21
C ILE A 263 -12.31 6.21 -17.42
N ASP A 264 -12.59 6.77 -18.59
CA ASP A 264 -12.22 8.15 -18.94
C ASP A 264 -12.87 9.18 -18.01
N LYS A 265 -14.17 9.03 -17.75
CA LYS A 265 -14.99 10.06 -17.06
C LYS A 265 -14.96 9.97 -15.54
N VAL A 266 -14.69 8.81 -14.96
CA VAL A 266 -14.83 8.56 -13.51
C VAL A 266 -13.59 7.89 -12.95
N ILE A 267 -13.21 6.72 -13.47
CA ILE A 267 -12.16 5.90 -12.85
C ILE A 267 -10.79 6.61 -12.91
N ASN A 268 -10.44 7.27 -14.02
CA ASN A 268 -9.18 8.03 -14.12
C ASN A 268 -9.12 9.21 -13.15
N GLN A 269 -10.25 9.84 -12.84
CA GLN A 269 -10.30 10.91 -11.84
C GLN A 269 -10.04 10.34 -10.44
N LEU A 270 -10.74 9.24 -10.10
CA LEU A 270 -10.50 8.52 -8.85
C LEU A 270 -9.05 8.02 -8.75
N HIS A 271 -8.44 7.54 -9.84
CA HIS A 271 -7.04 7.09 -9.88
C HIS A 271 -6.06 8.21 -9.60
N SER A 272 -6.35 9.42 -10.10
CA SER A 272 -5.52 10.60 -9.86
C SER A 272 -5.53 11.06 -8.39
N GLU A 273 -6.64 10.81 -7.68
CA GLU A 273 -6.80 11.15 -6.26
C GLU A 273 -6.36 10.02 -5.33
N TYR A 274 -6.67 8.78 -5.71
CA TYR A 274 -6.47 7.56 -4.95
C TYR A 274 -5.80 6.53 -5.85
N TYR A 275 -4.48 6.45 -5.78
CA TYR A 275 -3.71 5.54 -6.62
C TYR A 275 -3.96 4.07 -6.23
N TRP A 276 -4.23 3.23 -7.23
CA TRP A 276 -4.04 1.77 -7.17
C TRP A 276 -3.24 1.32 -8.40
N GLY A 277 -2.58 0.19 -8.29
CA GLY A 277 -1.75 -0.36 -9.37
C GLY A 277 -0.44 -0.89 -8.82
N TYR A 278 0.43 -1.33 -9.73
CA TYR A 278 1.72 -1.88 -9.33
C TYR A 278 2.50 -0.87 -8.47
N ALA A 279 2.93 -1.34 -7.31
CA ALA A 279 3.72 -0.58 -6.37
C ALA A 279 4.67 -1.53 -5.64
N VAL A 280 5.87 -1.05 -5.32
CA VAL A 280 6.94 -1.92 -4.83
C VAL A 280 6.62 -2.45 -3.43
N GLU A 281 5.87 -1.71 -2.61
CA GLU A 281 5.38 -2.18 -1.31
C GLU A 281 4.46 -3.40 -1.42
N TYR A 282 3.62 -3.46 -2.45
CA TYR A 282 2.72 -4.60 -2.69
C TYR A 282 3.51 -5.79 -3.23
N TYR A 283 4.43 -5.55 -4.17
CA TYR A 283 5.38 -6.57 -4.62
C TYR A 283 6.16 -7.16 -3.44
N LEU A 284 6.75 -6.32 -2.59
CA LEU A 284 7.55 -6.76 -1.44
C LEU A 284 6.72 -7.57 -0.45
N SER A 285 5.46 -7.18 -0.22
CA SER A 285 4.55 -7.93 0.65
C SER A 285 4.26 -9.33 0.09
N SER A 286 3.92 -9.42 -1.20
CA SER A 286 3.64 -10.70 -1.86
C SER A 286 4.88 -11.58 -1.97
N ALA A 287 6.04 -10.99 -2.29
CA ALA A 287 7.32 -11.71 -2.36
C ALA A 287 7.76 -12.26 -0.98
N ASN A 288 7.37 -11.60 0.11
CA ASN A 288 7.61 -12.05 1.49
C ASN A 288 6.40 -12.76 2.11
N HIS A 289 5.38 -13.09 1.31
CA HIS A 289 4.25 -13.91 1.74
C HIS A 289 3.43 -13.32 2.90
N CYS A 290 3.39 -11.99 3.04
CA CYS A 290 2.76 -11.30 4.16
C CYS A 290 1.70 -10.29 3.72
N THR A 291 0.86 -9.89 4.67
CA THR A 291 -0.15 -8.85 4.44
C THR A 291 0.48 -7.52 3.97
N PRO A 292 -0.14 -6.84 2.99
CA PRO A 292 0.29 -5.51 2.50
C PRO A 292 0.48 -4.45 3.59
N SER A 293 -0.16 -4.63 4.74
CA SER A 293 -0.10 -3.70 5.87
C SER A 293 1.28 -3.61 6.50
N TYR A 294 2.11 -4.67 6.50
CA TYR A 294 3.47 -4.60 7.02
C TYR A 294 4.37 -3.72 6.14
N ALA A 295 4.36 -3.95 4.82
CA ALA A 295 5.14 -3.11 3.91
C ALA A 295 4.65 -1.66 3.96
N SER A 296 3.33 -1.44 3.98
CA SER A 296 2.76 -0.10 4.17
C SER A 296 3.21 0.53 5.50
N HIS A 297 3.30 -0.23 6.58
CA HIS A 297 3.77 0.27 7.87
C HIS A 297 5.24 0.69 7.81
N PHE A 298 6.13 -0.18 7.33
CA PHE A 298 7.56 0.14 7.24
C PHE A 298 7.86 1.23 6.19
N TYR A 299 7.21 1.17 5.04
CA TYR A 299 7.43 2.10 3.93
C TYR A 299 6.76 3.46 4.15
N ASN A 300 5.49 3.50 4.58
CA ASN A 300 4.76 4.78 4.68
C ASN A 300 4.90 5.43 6.07
N LYS A 301 4.86 4.64 7.15
CA LYS A 301 4.93 5.19 8.52
C LYS A 301 6.36 5.50 8.92
N HIS A 302 7.26 4.53 8.75
CA HIS A 302 8.68 4.72 9.08
C HIS A 302 9.48 5.37 7.93
N MET A 303 8.87 5.56 6.75
CA MET A 303 9.53 6.18 5.59
C MET A 303 10.83 5.48 5.19
N LEU A 304 10.93 4.16 5.43
CA LEU A 304 12.16 3.42 5.23
C LEU A 304 12.47 3.25 3.74
N PRO A 305 13.77 3.29 3.37
CA PRO A 305 14.25 2.81 2.09
C PRO A 305 13.79 1.38 1.78
N ILE A 306 13.61 1.08 0.49
CA ILE A 306 12.91 -0.12 0.04
C ILE A 306 13.65 -1.43 0.34
N ASP A 307 14.98 -1.36 0.32
CA ASP A 307 15.90 -2.42 0.74
C ASP A 307 15.68 -2.79 2.21
N GLN A 308 15.60 -1.79 3.10
CA GLN A 308 15.35 -2.02 4.51
C GLN A 308 13.93 -2.53 4.78
N VAL A 309 12.93 -2.09 4.01
CA VAL A 309 11.59 -2.67 4.06
C VAL A 309 11.66 -4.15 3.71
N GLY A 310 12.38 -4.52 2.64
CA GLY A 310 12.58 -5.92 2.26
C GLY A 310 13.22 -6.77 3.36
N GLU A 311 14.27 -6.26 4.00
CA GLU A 311 14.94 -6.92 5.14
C GLU A 311 13.97 -7.15 6.30
N LEU A 312 13.23 -6.12 6.71
CA LEU A 312 12.25 -6.22 7.78
C LEU A 312 11.14 -7.23 7.47
N LEU A 313 10.61 -7.23 6.24
CA LEU A 313 9.57 -8.18 5.83
C LEU A 313 10.09 -9.62 5.85
N ALA A 314 11.33 -9.85 5.45
CA ALA A 314 11.96 -11.17 5.49
C ALA A 314 12.13 -11.70 6.93
N MET A 315 12.27 -10.81 7.91
CA MET A 315 12.38 -11.15 9.33
C MET A 315 11.03 -11.46 10.01
N ILE A 316 9.89 -11.26 9.34
CA ILE A 316 8.56 -11.55 9.92
C ILE A 316 8.36 -13.06 10.07
N GLU A 317 8.04 -13.47 11.29
CA GLU A 317 7.65 -14.84 11.65
C GLU A 317 6.42 -15.30 10.86
N GLU A 318 6.42 -16.56 10.42
CA GLU A 318 5.38 -17.12 9.54
C GLU A 318 3.95 -16.90 10.06
N GLU A 319 3.73 -17.13 11.36
CA GLU A 319 2.43 -16.96 12.03
C GLU A 319 1.95 -15.50 12.04
N LYS A 320 2.87 -14.53 11.99
CA LYS A 320 2.57 -13.09 11.97
C LYS A 320 2.29 -12.56 10.57
N ARG A 321 2.59 -13.32 9.50
CA ARG A 321 2.44 -12.84 8.11
C ARG A 321 0.99 -12.64 7.67
N VAL A 322 0.06 -13.39 8.25
CA VAL A 322 -1.36 -13.44 7.81
C VAL A 322 -2.14 -12.18 8.20
N SER A 323 -1.87 -11.62 9.38
CA SER A 323 -2.60 -10.48 9.92
C SER A 323 -1.64 -9.45 10.49
N PHE A 324 -1.94 -8.18 10.28
CA PHE A 324 -1.08 -7.10 10.75
C PHE A 324 -1.10 -6.98 12.27
N ASP A 325 0.06 -7.22 12.88
CA ASP A 325 0.31 -6.98 14.30
C ASP A 325 1.23 -5.77 14.45
N ARG A 326 0.64 -4.66 14.90
CA ARG A 326 1.34 -3.37 15.03
C ARG A 326 2.44 -3.43 16.10
N GLU A 327 2.19 -4.05 17.25
CA GLU A 327 3.18 -4.10 18.33
C GLU A 327 4.39 -4.93 17.92
N TYR A 328 4.14 -6.06 17.25
CA TYR A 328 5.19 -6.88 16.66
C TYR A 328 6.01 -6.11 15.62
N ALA A 329 5.34 -5.38 14.71
CA ALA A 329 6.02 -4.58 13.69
C ALA A 329 6.98 -3.55 14.31
N GLU A 330 6.52 -2.83 15.34
CA GLU A 330 7.34 -1.85 16.07
C GLU A 330 8.51 -2.52 16.81
N GLY A 331 8.28 -3.68 17.43
CA GLY A 331 9.34 -4.44 18.09
C GLY A 331 10.39 -4.95 17.11
N LEU A 332 9.97 -5.44 15.95
CA LEU A 332 10.87 -5.88 14.88
C LEU A 332 11.72 -4.73 14.35
N TYR A 333 11.07 -3.58 14.12
CA TYR A 333 11.75 -2.36 13.71
C TYR A 333 12.82 -1.89 14.71
N ARG A 334 12.52 -1.93 16.02
CA ARG A 334 13.51 -1.59 17.07
C ARG A 334 14.71 -2.52 17.05
N ARG A 335 14.49 -3.84 16.99
CA ARG A 335 15.58 -4.83 16.93
C ARG A 335 16.45 -4.62 15.70
N PHE A 336 15.83 -4.40 14.54
CA PHE A 336 16.51 -4.10 13.30
C PHE A 336 17.43 -2.88 13.39
N ASN A 337 17.04 -1.85 14.13
CA ASN A 337 17.89 -0.68 14.39
C ASN A 337 18.96 -0.93 15.46
N GLU A 338 18.69 -1.76 16.47
CA GLU A 338 19.67 -2.14 17.50
C GLU A 338 20.88 -2.89 16.92
N GLU A 339 20.67 -3.72 15.90
CA GLU A 339 21.75 -4.43 15.17
C GLU A 339 22.69 -3.49 14.37
N LYS A 340 22.32 -2.21 14.24
CA LYS A 340 23.10 -1.19 13.53
C LYS A 340 23.94 -0.30 14.47
N ARG A 341 23.93 -0.54 15.78
CA ARG A 341 24.70 0.29 16.74
C ARG A 341 26.21 0.19 16.53
N VAL A 342 26.88 1.32 16.72
CA VAL A 342 28.35 1.46 16.74
C VAL A 342 28.74 2.43 17.86
N ASP A 343 29.98 2.34 18.38
CA ASP A 343 30.48 3.39 19.27
C ASP A 343 30.93 4.61 18.45
N ASP A 344 30.14 5.68 18.53
CA ASP A 344 30.40 6.93 17.82
C ASP A 344 31.08 8.02 18.65
N SER A 345 31.42 7.72 19.91
CA SER A 345 32.03 8.68 20.84
C SER A 345 33.29 9.36 20.26
N PRO A 346 34.21 8.62 19.57
CA PRO A 346 35.38 9.24 18.95
C PRO A 346 35.03 10.23 17.83
N ALA A 347 34.10 9.84 16.95
CA ALA A 347 33.64 10.68 15.83
C ALA A 347 32.97 11.96 16.32
N VAL A 348 32.08 11.84 17.31
CA VAL A 348 31.36 12.97 17.90
C VAL A 348 32.33 13.91 18.62
N GLY A 349 33.32 13.37 19.34
CA GLY A 349 34.34 14.17 20.01
C GLY A 349 35.16 15.02 19.04
N GLU A 350 35.60 14.42 17.93
CA GLU A 350 36.33 15.14 16.88
C GLU A 350 35.51 16.25 16.24
N ILE A 351 34.26 15.93 15.87
CA ILE A 351 33.34 16.91 15.27
C ILE A 351 33.07 18.04 16.25
N SER A 352 32.79 17.73 17.52
CA SER A 352 32.55 18.73 18.57
C SER A 352 33.75 19.69 18.71
N ALA A 353 34.97 19.16 18.73
CA ALA A 353 36.18 19.97 18.81
C ALA A 353 36.35 20.89 17.59
N ARG A 354 35.97 20.44 16.39
CA ARG A 354 36.05 21.24 15.16
C ARG A 354 34.98 22.34 15.11
N LEU A 355 33.81 22.11 15.70
CA LEU A 355 32.69 23.04 15.72
C LEU A 355 32.72 24.05 16.88
N ALA A 356 33.54 23.80 17.91
CA ALA A 356 33.60 24.63 19.10
C ALA A 356 33.85 26.12 18.79
N GLY A 357 32.95 26.98 19.26
CA GLY A 357 33.02 28.44 19.08
C GLY A 357 32.76 28.93 17.65
N LYS A 358 32.33 28.04 16.74
CA LYS A 358 32.06 28.37 15.34
C LYS A 358 30.56 28.34 15.05
N LYS A 359 30.14 29.13 14.07
CA LYS A 359 28.80 29.00 13.47
C LYS A 359 28.82 27.89 12.42
N VAL A 360 27.69 27.23 12.25
CA VAL A 360 27.57 26.12 11.28
C VAL A 360 26.61 26.49 10.16
N LEU A 361 27.06 26.30 8.92
CA LEU A 361 26.22 26.40 7.73
C LEU A 361 25.82 25.00 7.27
N LEU A 362 24.54 24.65 7.44
CA LEU A 362 23.95 23.47 6.83
C LEU A 362 23.37 23.80 5.46
N VAL A 363 23.76 23.02 4.46
CA VAL A 363 23.29 23.18 3.08
C VAL A 363 22.55 21.91 2.66
N ALA A 364 21.22 22.00 2.64
CA ALA A 364 20.31 20.97 2.14
C ALA A 364 20.16 21.04 0.61
N PRO A 365 19.76 19.95 -0.05
CA PRO A 365 19.70 19.84 -1.51
C PRO A 365 18.43 20.46 -2.12
N GLY A 366 17.86 21.52 -1.51
CA GLY A 366 16.70 22.24 -2.04
C GLY A 366 16.99 22.92 -3.39
N LYS A 367 15.96 23.36 -4.10
CA LYS A 367 16.13 24.07 -5.39
C LYS A 367 16.69 25.48 -5.19
N SER A 368 16.38 26.12 -4.06
CA SER A 368 16.75 27.50 -3.76
C SER A 368 18.26 27.74 -3.64
N VAL A 369 19.06 26.70 -3.34
CA VAL A 369 20.52 26.85 -3.28
C VAL A 369 21.13 27.25 -4.61
N LEU A 370 20.54 26.84 -5.75
CA LEU A 370 21.03 27.21 -7.08
C LEU A 370 21.06 28.74 -7.25
N GLY A 371 20.01 29.43 -6.78
CA GLY A 371 19.91 30.89 -6.80
C GLY A 371 20.73 31.60 -5.72
N ALA A 372 21.25 30.87 -4.73
CA ALA A 372 21.96 31.43 -3.57
C ALA A 372 23.44 31.03 -3.50
N THR A 373 23.97 30.37 -4.54
CA THR A 373 25.35 29.84 -4.58
C THR A 373 26.42 30.85 -4.15
N ASN A 374 26.40 32.07 -4.69
CA ASN A 374 27.37 33.11 -4.34
C ASN A 374 27.30 33.53 -2.87
N ARG A 375 26.08 33.58 -2.30
CA ARG A 375 25.87 33.91 -0.88
C ARG A 375 26.36 32.77 0.01
N ILE A 376 26.14 31.53 -0.39
CA ILE A 376 26.62 30.34 0.33
C ILE A 376 28.15 30.33 0.35
N LEU A 377 28.80 30.52 -0.79
CA LEU A 377 30.27 30.61 -0.89
C LEU A 377 30.85 31.74 -0.03
N ALA A 378 30.19 32.91 0.00
CA ALA A 378 30.62 34.02 0.85
C ALA A 378 30.61 33.65 2.34
N ILE A 379 29.56 32.97 2.81
CA ILE A 379 29.44 32.52 4.21
C ILE A 379 30.47 31.43 4.53
N MET A 380 30.71 30.50 3.59
CA MET A 380 31.73 29.44 3.73
C MET A 380 33.15 30.01 3.85
N GLY A 381 33.41 31.16 3.23
CA GLY A 381 34.71 31.84 3.32
C GLY A 381 34.96 32.57 4.64
N GLU A 382 33.98 32.66 5.54
CA GLU A 382 34.16 33.31 6.82
C GLU A 382 34.97 32.42 7.80
N PRO A 383 36.01 32.93 8.49
CA PRO A 383 36.92 32.12 9.30
C PRO A 383 36.26 31.30 10.42
N ASP A 384 35.15 31.82 10.95
CA ASP A 384 34.41 31.24 12.08
C ASP A 384 33.21 30.38 11.62
N THR A 385 33.14 30.03 10.34
CA THR A 385 32.11 29.14 9.78
C THR A 385 32.67 27.73 9.58
N VAL A 386 31.86 26.71 9.91
CA VAL A 386 32.03 25.35 9.39
C VAL A 386 30.84 25.00 8.51
N SER A 387 31.10 24.48 7.33
CA SER A 387 30.09 24.16 6.32
C SER A 387 29.86 22.66 6.21
N ILE A 388 28.58 22.25 6.24
CA ILE A 388 28.18 20.84 6.14
C ILE A 388 27.14 20.70 5.01
N GLY A 389 27.50 19.97 3.96
CA GLY A 389 26.60 19.63 2.86
C GLY A 389 25.79 18.38 3.18
N LEU A 390 24.46 18.43 3.05
CA LEU A 390 23.57 17.30 3.35
C LEU A 390 23.20 16.54 2.07
N ASN A 391 23.61 15.27 1.97
CA ASN A 391 23.49 14.47 0.75
C ASN A 391 23.93 15.26 -0.51
N SER A 392 24.91 16.15 -0.33
CA SER A 392 25.23 17.17 -1.30
C SER A 392 26.10 16.60 -2.41
N ILE A 393 25.70 16.85 -3.65
CA ILE A 393 26.51 16.61 -4.84
C ILE A 393 26.97 17.92 -5.50
N LEU A 394 26.73 19.05 -4.82
CA LEU A 394 27.14 20.35 -5.32
C LEU A 394 28.66 20.43 -5.26
N ASP A 395 29.28 20.96 -6.31
CA ASP A 395 30.71 21.23 -6.34
C ASP A 395 31.05 22.50 -5.53
N LEU A 396 30.83 22.40 -4.22
CA LEU A 396 31.16 23.42 -3.24
C LEU A 396 32.17 22.83 -2.25
N PRO A 397 33.12 23.64 -1.74
CA PRO A 397 34.19 23.17 -0.88
C PRO A 397 33.71 23.02 0.57
N PHE A 398 32.76 22.10 0.82
CA PHE A 398 32.26 21.84 2.17
C PHE A 398 33.36 21.28 3.09
N ASP A 399 33.36 21.70 4.35
CA ASP A 399 34.24 21.12 5.38
C ASP A 399 33.85 19.67 5.67
N TYR A 400 32.55 19.38 5.71
CA TYR A 400 32.02 18.02 5.82
C TYR A 400 30.87 17.78 4.82
N VAL A 401 30.73 16.54 4.38
CA VAL A 401 29.52 16.05 3.71
C VAL A 401 28.85 15.01 4.61
N LEU A 402 27.63 15.30 5.06
CA LEU A 402 26.81 14.33 5.78
C LEU A 402 25.88 13.62 4.81
N THR A 403 26.03 12.30 4.70
CA THR A 403 25.27 11.47 3.78
C THR A 403 24.47 10.40 4.50
N THR A 404 23.23 10.18 4.05
CA THR A 404 22.35 9.10 4.49
C THR A 404 21.98 8.17 3.32
N ARG A 405 22.66 8.30 2.17
CA ARG A 405 22.46 7.46 0.99
C ARG A 405 23.77 6.80 0.58
N GLN A 406 23.68 5.54 0.16
CA GLN A 406 24.84 4.73 -0.25
C GLN A 406 25.58 5.34 -1.46
N ASP A 407 24.84 5.77 -2.48
CA ASP A 407 25.38 6.39 -3.69
C ASP A 407 26.15 7.69 -3.40
N ALA A 408 25.58 8.56 -2.56
CA ALA A 408 26.22 9.80 -2.13
C ALA A 408 27.44 9.54 -1.24
N TYR A 409 27.41 8.48 -0.41
CA TYR A 409 28.56 8.05 0.39
C TYR A 409 29.72 7.59 -0.47
N GLU A 410 29.49 6.67 -1.40
CA GLU A 410 30.52 6.13 -2.27
C GLU A 410 31.19 7.22 -3.11
N ARG A 411 30.39 8.15 -3.65
CA ARG A 411 30.88 9.30 -4.39
C ARG A 411 31.73 10.23 -3.54
N ALA A 412 31.26 10.62 -2.35
CA ALA A 412 31.99 11.54 -1.48
C ALA A 412 33.34 10.96 -1.02
N VAL A 413 33.38 9.65 -0.73
CA VAL A 413 34.62 8.94 -0.41
C VAL A 413 35.56 8.88 -1.61
N ALA A 414 35.04 8.58 -2.81
CA ALA A 414 35.84 8.55 -4.04
C ALA A 414 36.45 9.92 -4.40
N GLU A 415 35.73 11.00 -4.10
CA GLU A 415 36.21 12.39 -4.25
C GLU A 415 37.17 12.83 -3.14
N GLY A 416 37.42 12.00 -2.11
CA GLY A 416 38.29 12.34 -0.99
C GLY A 416 37.73 13.42 -0.06
N ARG A 417 36.40 13.58 -0.01
CA ARG A 417 35.71 14.50 0.89
C ARG A 417 35.81 14.01 2.34
N SER A 418 35.70 14.94 3.31
CA SER A 418 35.49 14.58 4.71
C SER A 418 34.03 14.19 4.92
N VAL A 419 33.77 12.93 5.30
CA VAL A 419 32.41 12.38 5.31
C VAL A 419 31.93 12.09 6.73
N ILE A 420 30.68 12.46 7.01
CA ILE A 420 29.92 12.03 8.19
C ILE A 420 28.82 11.08 7.69
N VAL A 421 28.74 9.87 8.24
CA VAL A 421 27.81 8.85 7.76
C VAL A 421 27.21 8.05 8.93
N PRO A 422 25.91 7.77 8.96
CA PRO A 422 25.33 6.88 9.96
C PRO A 422 25.65 5.40 9.68
N SER A 423 25.67 4.60 10.74
CA SER A 423 26.05 3.18 10.72
C SER A 423 25.12 2.26 9.92
N ASN A 424 23.92 2.73 9.55
CA ASN A 424 23.02 2.02 8.65
C ASN A 424 23.43 2.13 7.18
N VAL A 425 24.31 3.07 6.82
CA VAL A 425 24.89 3.22 5.47
C VAL A 425 26.28 2.59 5.42
N SER A 426 27.13 2.87 6.42
CA SER A 426 28.47 2.28 6.50
C SER A 426 28.88 1.99 7.93
N LYS A 427 29.37 0.77 8.19
CA LYS A 427 29.90 0.35 9.49
C LYS A 427 31.42 0.59 9.63
N GLY A 428 32.08 1.19 8.64
CA GLY A 428 33.51 1.48 8.65
C GLY A 428 34.02 1.99 7.30
N GLY A 429 34.90 2.99 7.30
CA GLY A 429 35.35 3.68 6.09
C GLY A 429 36.85 3.60 5.83
N ARG A 430 37.23 3.41 4.57
CA ARG A 430 38.56 3.81 4.05
C ARG A 430 38.52 5.31 3.77
N GLY A 431 39.55 6.06 4.16
CA GLY A 431 39.61 7.51 3.96
C GLY A 431 39.13 8.31 5.18
N ASP A 432 38.76 9.57 4.96
CA ASP A 432 38.42 10.53 6.01
C ASP A 432 36.92 10.47 6.39
N VAL A 433 36.53 9.42 7.12
CA VAL A 433 35.12 9.08 7.40
C VAL A 433 34.85 9.00 8.91
N ARG A 434 33.83 9.73 9.38
CA ARG A 434 33.26 9.61 10.72
C ARG A 434 31.94 8.85 10.68
N VAL A 435 31.87 7.74 11.41
CA VAL A 435 30.66 6.93 11.52
C VAL A 435 29.88 7.32 12.77
N LEU A 436 28.59 7.59 12.61
CA LEU A 436 27.65 7.90 13.69
C LEU A 436 26.76 6.70 14.01
N ASP A 437 26.38 6.55 15.29
CA ASP A 437 25.40 5.54 15.68
C ASP A 437 24.02 5.94 15.16
N TYR A 438 23.55 5.28 14.09
CA TYR A 438 22.28 5.60 13.47
C TYR A 438 21.13 5.72 14.48
N ALA A 439 21.02 4.78 15.41
CA ALA A 439 19.92 4.75 16.38
C ALA A 439 19.91 5.95 17.35
N LYS A 440 21.08 6.58 17.57
CA LYS A 440 21.25 7.70 18.50
C LYS A 440 20.81 9.05 17.92
N TRP A 441 20.85 9.21 16.59
CA TRP A 441 20.71 10.53 15.94
C TRP A 441 19.38 10.73 15.18
N ILE A 442 18.53 9.72 15.10
CA ILE A 442 17.20 9.79 14.49
C ILE A 442 16.13 10.19 15.52
N GLU A 443 14.99 10.72 15.07
CA GLU A 443 13.79 10.86 15.92
C GLU A 443 12.78 9.75 15.59
N VAL A 444 12.27 9.08 16.63
CA VAL A 444 11.20 8.09 16.53
C VAL A 444 10.00 8.57 17.34
N ASP A 445 8.91 8.85 16.64
CA ASP A 445 7.65 9.45 17.09
C ASP A 445 6.49 8.59 16.52
N GLU A 446 5.42 9.19 16.00
CA GLU A 446 4.40 8.62 15.13
C GLU A 446 4.99 8.07 13.81
N GLY A 447 6.24 8.40 13.50
CA GLY A 447 7.04 7.84 12.40
C GLY A 447 8.53 7.82 12.72
N THR A 448 9.35 7.42 11.75
CA THR A 448 10.81 7.56 11.85
C THR A 448 11.25 8.75 11.00
N HIS A 449 12.11 9.58 11.61
CA HIS A 449 12.70 10.74 10.99
C HIS A 449 14.22 10.63 11.06
N ASP A 450 14.81 10.16 9.96
CA ASP A 450 16.22 9.80 9.87
C ASP A 450 16.95 10.50 8.71
N SER A 451 16.36 11.59 8.21
CA SER A 451 16.99 12.36 7.15
C SER A 451 18.33 12.93 7.59
N SER A 452 19.19 13.23 6.60
CA SER A 452 20.45 13.92 6.81
C SER A 452 20.29 15.22 7.61
N ALA A 453 19.16 15.92 7.46
CA ALA A 453 18.88 17.13 8.22
C ALA A 453 18.59 16.86 9.71
N VAL A 454 17.83 15.81 10.03
CA VAL A 454 17.52 15.43 11.42
C VAL A 454 18.78 14.98 12.13
N ILE A 455 19.52 14.05 11.50
CA ILE A 455 20.80 13.54 12.04
C ILE A 455 21.79 14.70 12.27
N ALA A 456 21.94 15.60 11.28
CA ALA A 456 22.83 16.75 11.42
C ALA A 456 22.42 17.65 12.59
N MET A 457 21.16 18.10 12.67
CA MET A 457 20.76 19.04 13.72
C MET A 457 20.83 18.43 15.12
N ASN A 458 20.51 17.14 15.27
CA ASN A 458 20.69 16.44 16.55
C ASN A 458 22.17 16.38 16.94
N LEU A 459 23.05 16.05 15.99
CA LEU A 459 24.51 16.09 16.21
C LEU A 459 24.99 17.48 16.63
N LEU A 460 24.60 18.53 15.91
CA LEU A 460 25.00 19.91 16.19
C LEU A 460 24.53 20.39 17.57
N LYS A 461 23.32 19.98 17.97
CA LYS A 461 22.80 20.24 19.32
C LYS A 461 23.67 19.60 20.39
N THR A 462 24.06 18.34 20.21
CA THR A 462 24.98 17.66 21.14
C THR A 462 26.38 18.27 21.14
N CYS A 463 26.85 18.76 20.00
CA CYS A 463 28.15 19.46 19.89
C CYS A 463 28.15 20.86 20.51
N GLY A 464 26.99 21.39 20.94
CA GLY A 464 26.89 22.71 21.58
C GLY A 464 27.05 23.89 20.61
N VAL A 465 26.61 23.76 19.36
CA VAL A 465 26.67 24.86 18.37
C VAL A 465 25.75 26.01 18.77
N GLU A 466 26.27 27.24 18.76
CA GLU A 466 25.52 28.44 19.18
C GLU A 466 24.72 29.09 18.03
N GLU A 467 25.22 29.07 16.79
CA GLU A 467 24.55 29.66 15.62
C GLU A 467 24.52 28.69 14.43
N LEU A 468 23.32 28.51 13.88
CA LEU A 468 23.02 27.60 12.79
C LEU A 468 22.40 28.35 11.61
N LEU A 469 23.09 28.32 10.47
CA LEU A 469 22.66 28.89 9.20
C LEU A 469 22.11 27.77 8.31
N LEU A 470 20.90 27.94 7.77
CA LEU A 470 20.20 26.93 6.97
C LEU A 470 20.02 27.42 5.53
N ALA A 471 20.57 26.68 4.56
CA ALA A 471 20.38 26.91 3.13
C ALA A 471 19.76 25.68 2.45
N GLY A 472 18.86 25.86 1.49
CA GLY A 472 18.22 24.76 0.74
C GLY A 472 17.15 24.00 1.50
N PHE A 473 16.60 24.58 2.58
CA PHE A 473 15.51 24.00 3.38
C PHE A 473 14.13 24.42 2.84
N ASP A 474 13.91 24.26 1.54
CA ASP A 474 12.76 24.84 0.81
C ASP A 474 11.42 24.25 1.27
N GLY A 475 11.45 22.98 1.64
CA GLY A 475 10.30 22.17 2.02
C GLY A 475 9.74 21.33 0.88
N PHE A 476 8.74 20.51 1.21
CA PHE A 476 8.16 19.52 0.30
C PHE A 476 6.95 20.07 -0.46
N SER A 477 6.76 19.57 -1.66
CA SER A 477 5.67 19.82 -2.62
C SER A 477 5.26 18.50 -3.28
N ALA A 478 4.00 18.44 -3.74
CA ALA A 478 3.54 17.36 -4.61
C ALA A 478 4.15 17.45 -6.02
N ASP A 479 4.56 18.66 -6.44
CA ASP A 479 5.39 18.82 -7.64
C ASP A 479 6.82 18.35 -7.32
N ILE A 480 7.18 17.21 -7.89
CA ILE A 480 8.48 16.58 -7.74
C ILE A 480 9.64 17.49 -8.18
N ASN A 481 9.40 18.45 -9.07
CA ASN A 481 10.41 19.37 -9.62
C ASN A 481 10.72 20.56 -8.70
N GLU A 482 9.97 20.71 -7.60
CA GLU A 482 10.16 21.79 -6.63
C GLU A 482 11.01 21.35 -5.42
N ASN A 483 11.15 20.05 -5.18
CA ASN A 483 11.71 19.54 -3.91
C ASN A 483 13.25 19.55 -3.85
N TYR A 484 13.93 19.27 -4.96
CA TYR A 484 15.38 19.07 -4.99
C TYR A 484 16.05 19.74 -6.19
N CYS A 485 17.25 20.29 -5.99
CA CYS A 485 18.07 20.82 -7.08
C CYS A 485 18.56 19.74 -8.04
N ASN A 486 18.90 18.54 -7.53
CA ASN A 486 19.30 17.39 -8.33
C ASN A 486 18.08 16.54 -8.73
N PRO A 487 17.82 16.33 -10.03
CA PRO A 487 16.83 15.37 -10.50
C PRO A 487 16.96 13.95 -9.94
N GLU A 488 18.16 13.44 -9.62
CA GLU A 488 18.36 12.07 -9.11
C GLU A 488 17.90 11.89 -7.65
N MET A 489 17.66 12.99 -6.94
CA MET A 489 17.16 12.98 -5.56
C MET A 489 15.64 13.10 -5.48
N ARG A 490 14.99 13.26 -6.64
CA ARG A 490 13.56 13.46 -6.74
C ARG A 490 12.82 12.16 -6.47
N HIS A 491 11.97 12.19 -5.45
CA HIS A 491 11.02 11.13 -5.17
C HIS A 491 9.61 11.72 -5.19
N PRO A 492 8.62 11.01 -5.77
CA PRO A 492 7.23 11.46 -5.73
C PRO A 492 6.75 11.51 -4.27
N VAL A 493 6.05 12.58 -3.93
CA VAL A 493 5.45 12.80 -2.61
C VAL A 493 4.01 13.21 -2.85
N SER A 494 3.04 12.54 -2.21
CA SER A 494 1.64 12.96 -2.31
C SER A 494 1.40 14.28 -1.58
N SER A 495 0.33 15.01 -1.94
CA SER A 495 -0.04 16.26 -1.27
C SER A 495 -0.16 16.09 0.25
N ALA A 496 -0.77 15.00 0.71
CA ALA A 496 -0.91 14.69 2.13
C ALA A 496 0.44 14.36 2.81
N GLN A 497 1.36 13.70 2.10
CA GLN A 497 2.72 13.44 2.62
C GLN A 497 3.53 14.76 2.70
N ALA A 498 3.43 15.64 1.70
CA ALA A 498 4.13 16.92 1.69
C ALA A 498 3.71 17.81 2.87
N VAL A 499 2.41 17.90 3.16
CA VAL A 499 1.87 18.63 4.33
C VAL A 499 2.44 18.09 5.63
N ARG A 500 2.37 16.76 5.85
CA ARG A 500 2.88 16.11 7.07
C ARG A 500 4.39 16.33 7.26
N ARG A 501 5.19 16.13 6.21
CA ARG A 501 6.65 16.35 6.25
C ARG A 501 6.97 17.81 6.60
N ASN A 502 6.28 18.77 5.99
CA ASN A 502 6.53 20.18 6.27
C ASN A 502 6.16 20.58 7.71
N ALA A 503 5.06 20.05 8.24
CA ALA A 503 4.67 20.29 9.62
C ALA A 503 5.73 19.74 10.61
N TYR A 504 6.23 18.53 10.36
CA TYR A 504 7.29 17.93 11.15
C TYR A 504 8.56 18.78 11.17
N TYR A 505 9.13 19.11 10.00
CA TYR A 505 10.40 19.88 9.94
C TYR A 505 10.27 21.26 10.55
N LYS A 506 9.12 21.93 10.38
CA LYS A 506 8.86 23.22 11.04
C LYS A 506 8.87 23.08 12.57
N GLY A 507 8.23 22.03 13.11
CA GLY A 507 8.26 21.73 14.54
C GLY A 507 9.65 21.34 15.04
N PHE A 508 10.38 20.52 14.29
CA PHE A 508 11.73 20.06 14.63
C PHE A 508 12.73 21.23 14.69
N ILE A 509 12.77 22.08 13.66
CA ILE A 509 13.66 23.26 13.62
C ILE A 509 13.34 24.22 14.78
N ARG A 510 12.06 24.36 15.14
CA ARG A 510 11.66 25.14 16.32
C ARG A 510 12.25 24.56 17.61
N ARG A 511 12.16 23.24 17.83
CA ARG A 511 12.76 22.57 19.00
C ARG A 511 14.28 22.74 19.05
N VAL A 512 14.94 22.73 17.90
CA VAL A 512 16.39 23.01 17.79
C VAL A 512 16.68 24.44 18.24
N ALA A 513 15.91 25.42 17.78
CA ALA A 513 16.07 26.81 18.21
C ALA A 513 15.80 27.01 19.72
N GLU A 514 14.78 26.35 20.25
CA GLU A 514 14.42 26.39 21.68
C GLU A 514 15.49 25.78 22.60
N SER A 515 16.40 24.95 22.07
CA SER A 515 17.56 24.47 22.84
C SER A 515 18.68 25.50 23.04
N GLY A 516 18.48 26.74 22.58
CA GLY A 516 19.43 27.83 22.71
C GLY A 516 20.26 28.10 21.46
N ILE A 517 20.05 27.34 20.38
CA ILE A 517 20.75 27.52 19.10
C ILE A 517 20.07 28.63 18.31
N LYS A 518 20.83 29.62 17.87
CA LYS A 518 20.33 30.69 17.02
C LYS A 518 20.21 30.21 15.58
N VAL A 519 18.99 29.92 15.13
CA VAL A 519 18.71 29.44 13.77
C VAL A 519 18.39 30.61 12.83
N ARG A 520 19.02 30.64 11.63
CA ARG A 520 18.77 31.62 10.57
C ARG A 520 18.71 30.97 9.20
N PHE A 521 17.77 31.40 8.36
CA PHE A 521 17.67 30.92 6.98
C PHE A 521 18.46 31.82 6.01
N VAL A 522 19.27 31.20 5.16
CA VAL A 522 20.08 31.83 4.09
C VAL A 522 19.29 31.85 2.77
N THR A 523 18.37 30.93 2.59
CA THR A 523 17.47 30.82 1.44
C THR A 523 16.01 30.81 1.89
N PRO A 524 15.05 31.15 1.01
CA PRO A 524 13.63 31.04 1.33
C PRO A 524 13.26 29.63 1.82
N SER A 525 12.40 29.54 2.83
CA SER A 525 12.07 28.28 3.47
C SER A 525 10.62 28.28 3.97
N LYS A 526 9.92 27.15 3.79
CA LYS A 526 8.60 26.93 4.42
C LYS A 526 8.67 26.79 5.96
N TYR A 527 9.88 26.67 6.51
CA TYR A 527 10.15 26.42 7.93
C TYR A 527 10.56 27.67 8.70
N GLU A 528 10.48 28.86 8.09
CA GLU A 528 10.67 30.12 8.81
C GLU A 528 9.73 30.19 10.03
N LEU A 529 10.32 30.58 11.17
CA LEU A 529 9.77 30.41 12.53
C LEU A 529 8.74 31.46 12.90
#